data_AF-A0A925P7F9-F1
#
_entry.id   AF-A0A925P7F9-F1
#
_cell.length_a   1.000
_cell.length_b   1.000
_cell.length_c   1.000
_cell.angle_alpha   90.00
_cell.angle_beta   90.00
_cell.angle_gamma   90.00
#
_symmetry.space_group_name_H-M   'P 1'
#
loop_
_entity.id
_entity.type
_entity.pdbx_description
1 polymer ?
#
loop_
_entity_poly.entity_id
_entity_poly.type
_entity_poly.pdbx_seq_one_letter_code
_entity_poly.pdbx_strand_id
1 'polypeptide(L)'
;MRKLYTTASLVAILTVPVFGQIWNDGGQDQLWSSSANWSTGAVPTATGAVQIGTQPSGDALVIDTGATSVASFTLNSSLTGPFDIVGAGAADTFQVNGAITNNDDSRHSFLLPFSAGASATWDGPLAFKNIVNIDAFSITVADSLQFTGAINLSITSASVFGRFLGAGTADFTGATINIGSAFSGFAANDTFDFTSGSFTGATLGTLPTLTNGLTWNTTGFLTTGILTVTSAIPEPSTWAALFGVSALGFAACRRRRQAK
;
A
#
# COMPACT_ATOMS: atom_id res chain seq x y z
N MET A 1 0.43 47.16 -52.52
CA MET A 1 -0.25 46.86 -51.24
C MET A 1 -0.32 45.35 -51.07
N ARG A 2 0.55 44.74 -50.25
CA ARG A 2 0.53 43.30 -49.94
C ARG A 2 -0.28 43.10 -48.65
N LYS A 3 -1.35 42.30 -48.69
CA LYS A 3 -2.10 41.89 -47.50
C LYS A 3 -1.51 40.58 -46.98
N LEU A 4 -0.98 40.60 -45.76
CA LEU A 4 -0.66 39.38 -45.01
C LEU A 4 -1.97 38.80 -44.45
N TYR A 5 -2.19 37.51 -44.67
CA TYR A 5 -3.24 36.75 -43.99
C TYR A 5 -2.57 35.88 -42.92
N THR A 6 -2.83 36.20 -41.66
CA THR A 6 -2.39 35.40 -40.52
C THR A 6 -3.41 34.31 -40.28
N THR A 7 -3.07 33.06 -40.62
CA THR A 7 -3.87 31.88 -40.24
C THR A 7 -3.60 31.53 -38.78
N ALA A 8 -4.58 31.78 -37.91
CA ALA A 8 -4.57 31.29 -36.54
C ALA A 8 -5.10 29.84 -36.52
N SER A 9 -4.23 28.88 -36.24
CA SER A 9 -4.62 27.49 -36.02
C SER A 9 -5.13 27.33 -34.59
N LEU A 10 -6.42 27.06 -34.44
CA LEU A 10 -7.05 26.75 -33.16
C LEU A 10 -6.79 25.26 -32.84
N VAL A 11 -5.95 24.99 -31.84
CA VAL A 11 -5.76 23.63 -31.30
C VAL A 11 -6.80 23.44 -30.20
N ALA A 12 -7.89 22.74 -30.50
CA ALA A 12 -8.85 22.30 -29.50
C ALA A 12 -8.33 21.05 -28.79
N ILE A 13 -7.93 21.20 -27.52
CA ILE A 13 -7.64 20.06 -26.65
C ILE A 13 -9.00 19.48 -26.21
N LEU A 14 -9.48 18.45 -26.92
CA LEU A 14 -10.63 17.68 -26.47
C LEU A 14 -10.20 16.80 -25.28
N THR A 15 -10.49 17.24 -24.06
CA THR A 15 -10.49 16.33 -22.91
C THR A 15 -11.78 15.53 -22.94
N VAL A 16 -11.69 14.24 -23.28
CA VAL A 16 -12.86 13.34 -23.20
C VAL A 16 -13.23 13.18 -21.73
N PRO A 17 -14.48 13.45 -21.32
CA PRO A 17 -14.90 13.20 -19.94
C PRO A 17 -14.85 11.69 -19.66
N VAL A 18 -14.25 11.32 -18.53
CA VAL A 18 -14.32 9.95 -18.00
C VAL A 18 -15.70 9.78 -17.39
N PHE A 19 -16.57 8.98 -18.03
CA PHE A 19 -17.88 8.62 -17.47
C PHE A 19 -17.70 7.50 -16.44
N GLY A 20 -18.01 7.76 -15.17
CA GLY A 20 -18.13 6.72 -14.15
C GLY A 20 -19.45 5.97 -14.29
N GLN A 21 -19.42 4.64 -14.12
CA GLN A 21 -20.62 3.79 -14.19
C GLN A 21 -21.02 3.32 -12.78
N ILE A 22 -22.31 3.41 -12.48
CA ILE A 22 -22.87 2.99 -11.19
C ILE A 22 -23.48 1.59 -11.34
N TRP A 23 -23.04 0.67 -10.49
CA TRP A 23 -23.64 -0.66 -10.34
C TRP A 23 -24.95 -0.57 -9.55
N ASN A 24 -26.01 -1.17 -10.09
CA ASN A 24 -27.40 -1.05 -9.60
C ASN A 24 -28.12 -2.40 -9.40
N ASP A 25 -27.39 -3.50 -9.13
CA ASP A 25 -27.96 -4.81 -8.83
C ASP A 25 -28.85 -5.46 -9.93
N GLY A 26 -28.81 -5.02 -11.21
CA GLY A 26 -29.42 -5.83 -12.29
C GLY A 26 -30.04 -5.20 -13.56
N GLY A 27 -29.57 -4.07 -14.11
CA GLY A 27 -29.87 -3.67 -15.50
C GLY A 27 -30.51 -2.28 -15.56
N GLN A 28 -30.22 -1.31 -16.43
CA GLN A 28 -29.45 -1.21 -17.66
C GLN A 28 -28.59 0.08 -17.62
N ASP A 29 -27.28 -0.08 -17.72
CA ASP A 29 -26.39 0.72 -18.56
C ASP A 29 -25.31 -0.26 -19.07
N GLN A 30 -25.27 -0.44 -20.40
CA GLN A 30 -25.22 -1.76 -21.06
C GLN A 30 -23.93 -2.62 -20.97
N LEU A 31 -23.09 -2.50 -19.95
CA LEU A 31 -21.97 -3.45 -19.77
C LEU A 31 -21.84 -4.03 -18.35
N TRP A 32 -22.44 -3.39 -17.34
CA TRP A 32 -22.22 -3.76 -15.92
C TRP A 32 -23.46 -4.24 -15.19
N SER A 33 -24.62 -4.12 -15.81
CA SER A 33 -25.90 -4.25 -15.13
C SER A 33 -26.70 -5.49 -15.57
N SER A 34 -26.34 -6.21 -16.63
CA SER A 34 -27.09 -7.45 -16.96
C SER A 34 -26.75 -8.54 -15.95
N SER A 35 -27.74 -9.18 -15.33
CA SER A 35 -27.55 -10.38 -14.48
C SER A 35 -26.95 -11.56 -15.24
N ALA A 36 -27.02 -11.56 -16.58
CA ALA A 36 -26.27 -12.49 -17.43
C ALA A 36 -24.75 -12.21 -17.46
N ASN A 37 -24.29 -11.08 -16.90
CA ASN A 37 -22.87 -10.70 -16.81
C ASN A 37 -22.29 -10.91 -15.40
N TRP A 38 -23.12 -11.31 -14.42
CA TRP A 38 -22.71 -11.57 -13.03
C TRP A 38 -23.06 -12.99 -12.56
N SER A 39 -23.48 -13.85 -13.48
CA SER A 39 -23.51 -15.30 -13.28
C SER A 39 -22.90 -15.97 -14.52
N THR A 40 -21.74 -16.59 -14.36
CA THR A 40 -20.90 -17.23 -15.39
C THR A 40 -20.21 -16.28 -16.38
N GLY A 41 -19.05 -15.74 -15.98
CA GLY A 41 -18.00 -15.35 -16.91
C GLY A 41 -17.91 -13.87 -17.29
N ALA A 42 -16.87 -13.25 -16.74
CA ALA A 42 -16.17 -12.04 -17.15
C ALA A 42 -16.63 -10.67 -16.58
N VAL A 43 -15.88 -10.11 -15.61
CA VAL A 43 -15.83 -8.66 -15.35
C VAL A 43 -15.10 -7.97 -16.52
N PRO A 44 -15.73 -7.02 -17.23
CA PRO A 44 -15.03 -6.27 -18.27
C PRO A 44 -13.84 -5.54 -17.66
N THR A 45 -12.68 -5.58 -18.32
CA THR A 45 -11.56 -4.66 -18.04
C THR A 45 -12.08 -3.25 -18.28
N ALA A 46 -12.60 -2.59 -17.25
CA ALA A 46 -13.13 -1.24 -17.37
C ALA A 46 -11.96 -0.25 -17.36
N THR A 47 -11.68 0.32 -18.52
CA THR A 47 -10.90 1.56 -18.61
C THR A 47 -11.61 2.76 -17.95
N GLY A 48 -12.87 2.58 -17.49
CA GLY A 48 -13.66 3.56 -16.77
C GLY A 48 -13.67 3.36 -15.25
N ALA A 49 -14.19 4.38 -14.56
CA ALA A 49 -14.42 4.37 -13.11
C ALA A 49 -15.61 3.48 -12.75
N VAL A 50 -15.46 2.65 -11.71
CA VAL A 50 -16.51 1.77 -11.18
C VAL A 50 -17.04 2.35 -9.87
N GLN A 51 -18.36 2.47 -9.75
CA GLN A 51 -19.03 2.88 -8.53
C GLN A 51 -20.05 1.82 -8.10
N ILE A 52 -20.03 1.41 -6.83
CA ILE A 52 -21.04 0.54 -6.24
C ILE A 52 -22.03 1.43 -5.49
N GLY A 53 -23.18 1.67 -6.11
CA GLY A 53 -24.21 2.58 -5.60
C GLY A 53 -25.34 1.88 -4.84
N THR A 54 -25.50 0.59 -5.02
CA THR A 54 -26.54 -0.22 -4.36
C THR A 54 -25.90 -1.40 -3.64
N GLN A 55 -26.53 -1.85 -2.56
CA GLN A 55 -26.07 -3.02 -1.81
C GLN A 55 -26.02 -4.25 -2.72
N PRO A 56 -24.90 -4.99 -2.77
CA PRO A 56 -24.85 -6.26 -3.48
C PRO A 56 -25.82 -7.29 -2.93
N SER A 57 -26.59 -7.94 -3.80
CA SER A 57 -27.45 -9.06 -3.40
C SER A 57 -26.59 -10.23 -2.89
N GLY A 58 -26.93 -10.72 -1.69
CA GLY A 58 -26.18 -11.83 -1.05
C GLY A 58 -24.86 -11.43 -0.39
N ASP A 59 -24.65 -10.14 -0.11
CA ASP A 59 -23.49 -9.61 0.62
C ASP A 59 -22.14 -9.99 -0.03
N ALA A 60 -22.13 -10.18 -1.34
CA ALA A 60 -20.92 -10.48 -2.10
C ALA A 60 -20.89 -9.76 -3.46
N LEU A 61 -19.74 -9.19 -3.80
CA LEU A 61 -19.41 -8.68 -5.13
C LEU A 61 -18.44 -9.66 -5.79
N VAL A 62 -18.93 -10.45 -6.74
CA VAL A 62 -18.15 -11.52 -7.39
C VAL A 62 -17.39 -10.99 -8.61
N ILE A 63 -16.07 -11.18 -8.62
CA ILE A 63 -15.15 -10.86 -9.72
C ILE A 63 -14.75 -12.17 -10.40
N ASP A 64 -15.21 -12.39 -11.63
CA ASP A 64 -15.04 -13.65 -12.36
C ASP A 64 -14.41 -13.37 -13.73
N THR A 65 -13.09 -13.37 -13.90
CA THR A 65 -12.50 -13.07 -15.25
C THR A 65 -11.05 -13.49 -15.48
N GLY A 66 -10.33 -13.91 -14.44
CA GLY A 66 -8.88 -13.71 -14.35
C GLY A 66 -8.54 -12.30 -13.85
N ALA A 67 -7.35 -11.80 -14.20
CA ALA A 67 -6.86 -10.51 -13.70
C ALA A 67 -7.73 -9.35 -14.21
N THR A 68 -8.52 -8.76 -13.31
CA THR A 68 -9.38 -7.62 -13.60
C THR A 68 -8.66 -6.33 -13.24
N SER A 69 -8.65 -5.37 -14.15
CA SER A 69 -8.13 -4.03 -13.90
C SER A 69 -9.20 -2.98 -14.17
N VAL A 70 -9.44 -2.10 -13.20
CA VAL A 70 -10.39 -0.98 -13.30
C VAL A 70 -9.68 0.36 -13.11
N ALA A 71 -10.18 1.44 -13.71
CA ALA A 71 -9.52 2.75 -13.62
C ALA A 71 -9.66 3.41 -12.25
N SER A 72 -10.79 3.23 -11.57
CA SER A 72 -11.00 3.63 -10.17
C SER A 72 -12.14 2.82 -9.58
N PHE A 73 -12.23 2.77 -8.25
CA PHE A 73 -13.25 2.01 -7.53
C PHE A 73 -13.83 2.85 -6.39
N THR A 74 -15.15 2.99 -6.36
CA THR A 74 -15.85 3.75 -5.32
C THR A 74 -16.98 2.95 -4.72
N LEU A 75 -17.03 2.88 -3.40
CA LEU A 75 -18.20 2.46 -2.64
C LEU A 75 -18.94 3.71 -2.17
N ASN A 76 -20.20 3.84 -2.53
CA ASN A 76 -21.01 5.01 -2.17
C ASN A 76 -21.60 4.86 -0.76
N SER A 77 -21.93 5.99 -0.13
CA SER A 77 -22.57 6.04 1.20
C SER A 77 -24.04 5.55 1.23
N SER A 78 -24.53 4.98 0.13
CA SER A 78 -25.89 4.46 -0.02
C SER A 78 -25.98 2.95 0.17
N LEU A 79 -24.86 2.31 0.47
CA LEU A 79 -24.80 0.91 0.87
C LEU A 79 -25.48 0.75 2.23
N THR A 80 -26.07 -0.42 2.47
CA THR A 80 -26.90 -0.66 3.66
C THR A 80 -26.27 -1.68 4.60
N GLY A 81 -25.11 -2.23 4.24
CA GLY A 81 -24.44 -3.21 5.06
C GLY A 81 -23.13 -3.71 4.48
N PRO A 82 -22.43 -4.55 5.26
CA PRO A 82 -21.16 -5.14 4.86
C PRO A 82 -21.33 -6.06 3.65
N PHE A 83 -20.27 -6.19 2.84
CA PHE A 83 -20.20 -7.23 1.83
C PHE A 83 -18.74 -7.59 1.54
N ASP A 84 -18.55 -8.77 0.95
CA ASP A 84 -17.24 -9.28 0.58
C ASP A 84 -17.02 -9.18 -0.94
N ILE A 85 -15.87 -8.66 -1.34
CA ILE A 85 -15.41 -8.65 -2.73
C ILE A 85 -14.63 -9.95 -2.93
N VAL A 86 -15.16 -10.83 -3.76
CA VAL A 86 -14.72 -12.22 -3.90
C VAL A 86 -14.35 -12.54 -5.33
N GLY A 87 -13.41 -13.45 -5.54
CA GLY A 87 -13.15 -14.06 -6.85
C GLY A 87 -14.12 -15.20 -7.10
N ALA A 88 -14.49 -15.48 -8.35
CA ALA A 88 -15.24 -16.69 -8.70
C ALA A 88 -14.35 -17.95 -8.74
N GLY A 89 -13.05 -17.77 -8.93
CA GLY A 89 -12.04 -18.81 -8.98
C GLY A 89 -10.71 -18.37 -8.36
N ALA A 90 -9.83 -19.36 -8.12
CA ALA A 90 -8.56 -19.15 -7.44
C ALA A 90 -7.55 -18.27 -8.21
N ALA A 91 -7.76 -18.06 -9.50
CA ALA A 91 -6.89 -17.25 -10.36
C ALA A 91 -7.36 -15.79 -10.50
N ASP A 92 -8.52 -15.44 -9.95
CA ASP A 92 -9.05 -14.09 -10.05
C ASP A 92 -8.26 -13.12 -9.17
N THR A 93 -7.96 -11.95 -9.72
CA THR A 93 -7.33 -10.86 -8.99
C THR A 93 -8.05 -9.55 -9.29
N PHE A 94 -8.00 -8.62 -8.33
CA PHE A 94 -8.59 -7.30 -8.49
C PHE A 94 -7.52 -6.21 -8.43
N GLN A 95 -7.33 -5.52 -9.55
CA GLN A 95 -6.42 -4.39 -9.67
C GLN A 95 -7.22 -3.10 -9.89
N VAL A 96 -6.92 -2.06 -9.11
CA VAL A 96 -7.50 -0.72 -9.30
C VAL A 96 -6.37 0.25 -9.63
N ASN A 97 -6.34 0.77 -10.87
CA ASN A 97 -5.23 1.60 -11.35
C ASN A 97 -5.23 3.04 -10.83
N GLY A 98 -6.37 3.52 -10.34
CA GLY A 98 -6.56 4.89 -9.86
C GLY A 98 -7.19 4.92 -8.48
N ALA A 99 -7.90 6.00 -8.18
CA ALA A 99 -8.43 6.24 -6.83
C ALA A 99 -9.32 5.08 -6.36
N ILE A 100 -9.15 4.73 -5.10
CA ILE A 100 -10.03 3.81 -4.37
C ILE A 100 -10.65 4.60 -3.23
N THR A 101 -11.97 4.63 -3.18
CA THR A 101 -12.69 5.39 -2.16
C THR A 101 -13.82 4.57 -1.59
N ASN A 102 -13.90 4.45 -0.27
CA ASN A 102 -15.10 4.00 0.41
C ASN A 102 -15.70 5.15 1.21
N ASN A 103 -16.92 5.56 0.86
CA ASN A 103 -17.71 6.57 1.59
C ASN A 103 -18.81 5.93 2.46
N ASP A 104 -18.82 4.60 2.58
CA ASP A 104 -19.71 3.84 3.46
C ASP A 104 -19.00 3.53 4.79
N ASP A 105 -19.78 3.46 5.87
CA ASP A 105 -19.29 3.17 7.22
C ASP A 105 -19.30 1.68 7.57
N SER A 106 -19.85 0.81 6.70
CA SER A 106 -19.84 -0.62 6.91
C SER A 106 -18.46 -1.24 6.68
N ARG A 107 -18.24 -2.41 7.28
CA ARG A 107 -17.06 -3.22 6.99
C ARG A 107 -17.20 -3.91 5.64
N HIS A 108 -16.27 -3.67 4.73
CA HIS A 108 -16.13 -4.52 3.53
C HIS A 108 -14.80 -5.26 3.55
N SER A 109 -14.77 -6.40 2.86
CA SER A 109 -13.57 -7.24 2.78
C SER A 109 -13.19 -7.56 1.35
N PHE A 110 -11.90 -7.76 1.10
CA PHE A 110 -11.38 -8.37 -0.11
C PHE A 110 -10.91 -9.80 0.20
N LEU A 111 -11.52 -10.80 -0.45
CA LEU A 111 -11.20 -12.22 -0.26
C LEU A 111 -10.36 -12.80 -1.41
N LEU A 112 -10.18 -12.04 -2.48
CA LEU A 112 -9.26 -12.34 -3.58
C LEU A 112 -8.01 -11.46 -3.52
N PRO A 113 -6.92 -11.83 -4.22
CA PRO A 113 -5.74 -10.98 -4.34
C PRO A 113 -6.09 -9.58 -4.86
N PHE A 114 -5.61 -8.57 -4.16
CA PHE A 114 -5.89 -7.16 -4.43
C PHE A 114 -4.61 -6.40 -4.78
N SER A 115 -4.67 -5.49 -5.76
CA SER A 115 -3.56 -4.62 -6.14
C SER A 115 -4.01 -3.18 -6.31
N ALA A 116 -3.35 -2.25 -5.63
CA ALA A 116 -3.59 -0.82 -5.76
C ALA A 116 -2.56 -0.18 -6.70
N GLY A 117 -3.06 0.56 -7.71
CA GLY A 117 -2.27 1.39 -8.62
C GLY A 117 -2.29 2.88 -8.24
N ALA A 118 -3.00 3.26 -7.18
CA ALA A 118 -2.95 4.57 -6.57
C ALA A 118 -3.25 4.51 -5.07
N SER A 119 -3.06 5.63 -4.36
CA SER A 119 -3.42 5.74 -2.95
C SER A 119 -4.94 5.77 -2.76
N ALA A 120 -5.40 5.22 -1.63
CA ALA A 120 -6.80 4.99 -1.31
C ALA A 120 -7.23 5.70 -0.03
N THR A 121 -8.51 6.06 0.04
CA THR A 121 -9.19 6.52 1.26
C THR A 121 -10.39 5.63 1.57
N TRP A 122 -10.63 5.34 2.84
CA TRP A 122 -11.62 4.35 3.23
C TRP A 122 -12.26 4.73 4.58
N ASP A 123 -13.55 5.08 4.58
CA ASP A 123 -14.19 5.66 5.77
C ASP A 123 -14.69 4.59 6.78
N GLY A 124 -15.08 3.40 6.32
CA GLY A 124 -15.48 2.30 7.20
C GLY A 124 -14.32 1.39 7.66
N PRO A 125 -14.63 0.27 8.34
CA PRO A 125 -13.67 -0.81 8.53
C PRO A 125 -13.30 -1.50 7.21
N LEU A 126 -12.06 -2.01 7.11
CA LEU A 126 -11.53 -2.68 5.93
C LEU A 126 -10.81 -3.98 6.29
N ALA A 127 -11.07 -5.05 5.55
CA ALA A 127 -10.36 -6.32 5.71
C ALA A 127 -9.77 -6.83 4.40
N PHE A 128 -8.51 -7.25 4.42
CA PHE A 128 -7.87 -8.01 3.34
C PHE A 128 -7.59 -9.43 3.81
N LYS A 129 -8.36 -10.39 3.29
CA LYS A 129 -8.26 -11.80 3.66
C LYS A 129 -7.35 -12.61 2.73
N ASN A 130 -6.70 -11.94 1.79
CA ASN A 130 -5.82 -12.52 0.78
C ASN A 130 -4.62 -11.59 0.52
N ILE A 131 -3.82 -11.91 -0.50
CA ILE A 131 -2.64 -11.13 -0.88
C ILE A 131 -3.05 -9.70 -1.25
N VAL A 132 -2.32 -8.72 -0.71
CA VAL A 132 -2.50 -7.30 -1.03
C VAL A 132 -1.18 -6.71 -1.50
N ASN A 133 -1.20 -6.09 -2.69
CA ASN A 133 -0.08 -5.35 -3.25
C ASN A 133 -0.45 -3.86 -3.29
N ILE A 134 0.26 -3.02 -2.55
CA ILE A 134 0.07 -1.56 -2.63
C ILE A 134 1.33 -0.81 -3.02
N ASP A 135 2.43 -1.53 -3.26
CA ASP A 135 3.72 -0.95 -3.66
C ASP A 135 4.10 0.24 -2.79
N ALA A 136 4.27 1.42 -3.40
CA ALA A 136 4.65 2.65 -2.72
C ALA A 136 3.45 3.56 -2.40
N PHE A 137 2.23 3.08 -2.58
CA PHE A 137 1.01 3.81 -2.31
C PHE A 137 0.56 3.69 -0.86
N SER A 138 -0.33 4.58 -0.44
CA SER A 138 -0.94 4.52 0.88
C SER A 138 -2.41 4.15 0.83
N ILE A 139 -2.87 3.31 1.76
CA ILE A 139 -4.31 3.13 2.04
C ILE A 139 -4.61 3.80 3.37
N THR A 140 -5.45 4.83 3.36
CA THR A 140 -5.91 5.50 4.59
C THR A 140 -7.27 4.95 4.97
N VAL A 141 -7.40 4.41 6.17
CA VAL A 141 -8.63 3.81 6.72
C VAL A 141 -9.03 4.60 7.95
N ALA A 142 -10.28 5.06 8.07
CA ALA A 142 -10.69 5.89 9.21
C ALA A 142 -11.00 5.08 10.49
N ASP A 143 -11.36 3.80 10.35
CA ASP A 143 -11.71 2.93 11.48
C ASP A 143 -10.71 1.78 11.67
N SER A 144 -11.13 0.53 11.50
CA SER A 144 -10.30 -0.65 11.74
C SER A 144 -9.83 -1.30 10.45
N LEU A 145 -8.60 -1.82 10.50
CA LEU A 145 -7.96 -2.49 9.38
C LEU A 145 -7.52 -3.89 9.79
N GLN A 146 -7.87 -4.89 8.99
CA GLN A 146 -7.52 -6.29 9.26
C GLN A 146 -6.82 -6.94 8.07
N PHE A 147 -5.79 -7.75 8.34
CA PHE A 147 -5.12 -8.59 7.36
C PHE A 147 -4.99 -10.02 7.84
N THR A 148 -5.23 -10.97 6.94
CA THR A 148 -4.87 -12.39 7.16
C THR A 148 -4.01 -12.97 6.04
N GLY A 149 -3.79 -12.22 4.95
CA GLY A 149 -2.97 -12.62 3.81
C GLY A 149 -1.58 -11.95 3.80
N ALA A 150 -0.79 -12.24 2.76
CA ALA A 150 0.49 -11.57 2.55
C ALA A 150 0.29 -10.13 2.09
N ILE A 151 1.19 -9.24 2.51
CA ILE A 151 1.18 -7.83 2.19
C ILE A 151 2.49 -7.49 1.51
N ASN A 152 2.41 -6.94 0.30
CA ASN A 152 3.59 -6.57 -0.49
C ASN A 152 3.65 -5.05 -0.61
N LEU A 153 4.70 -4.49 -0.01
CA LEU A 153 5.00 -3.07 0.02
C LEU A 153 6.32 -2.83 -0.71
N SER A 154 6.48 -1.61 -1.24
CA SER A 154 7.70 -1.20 -1.93
C SER A 154 8.24 0.09 -1.33
N ILE A 155 9.56 0.17 -1.20
CA ILE A 155 10.29 1.42 -0.90
C ILE A 155 10.86 1.95 -2.22
N THR A 156 10.51 3.19 -2.56
CA THR A 156 11.03 3.87 -3.76
C THR A 156 11.96 5.02 -3.40
N SER A 157 11.80 5.60 -2.21
CA SER A 157 12.74 6.52 -1.58
C SER A 157 12.56 6.52 -0.07
N ALA A 158 13.43 7.24 0.66
CA ALA A 158 13.29 7.48 2.09
C ALA A 158 11.95 8.17 2.50
N SER A 159 11.21 8.75 1.55
CA SER A 159 9.93 9.44 1.80
C SER A 159 8.74 8.85 1.06
N VAL A 160 8.96 7.89 0.16
CA VAL A 160 7.92 7.31 -0.70
C VAL A 160 8.00 5.80 -0.60
N PHE A 161 7.07 5.23 0.15
CA PHE A 161 6.97 3.80 0.43
C PHE A 161 5.52 3.44 0.79
N GLY A 162 5.19 2.15 0.71
CA GLY A 162 3.84 1.66 0.98
C GLY A 162 3.42 1.86 2.42
N ARG A 163 2.19 2.31 2.69
CA ARG A 163 1.72 2.62 4.06
C ARG A 163 0.24 2.34 4.26
N PHE A 164 -0.15 2.02 5.49
CA PHE A 164 -1.54 1.97 5.94
C PHE A 164 -1.77 3.04 7.00
N LEU A 165 -2.62 4.01 6.73
CA LEU A 165 -2.79 5.21 7.56
C LEU A 165 -4.19 5.29 8.15
N GLY A 166 -4.39 6.18 9.12
CA GLY A 166 -5.67 6.57 9.69
C GLY A 166 -6.29 5.57 10.68
N ALA A 167 -5.96 4.28 10.59
CA ALA A 167 -6.70 3.25 11.31
C ALA A 167 -6.53 3.42 12.83
N GLY A 168 -7.64 3.47 13.56
CA GLY A 168 -7.62 3.46 15.02
C GLY A 168 -7.02 2.16 15.56
N THR A 169 -7.29 1.04 14.87
CA THR A 169 -6.70 -0.27 15.15
C THR A 169 -6.32 -1.00 13.86
N ALA A 170 -5.09 -1.50 13.75
CA ALA A 170 -4.64 -2.33 12.64
C ALA A 170 -4.16 -3.70 13.13
N ASP A 171 -4.90 -4.74 12.76
CA ASP A 171 -4.62 -6.14 13.11
C ASP A 171 -4.04 -6.88 11.91
N PHE A 172 -2.79 -7.31 12.04
CA PHE A 172 -2.05 -8.06 11.04
C PHE A 172 -1.85 -9.52 11.47
N THR A 173 -2.62 -10.03 12.44
CA THR A 173 -2.46 -11.39 12.95
C THR A 173 -2.63 -12.42 11.84
N GLY A 174 -1.56 -13.18 11.59
CA GLY A 174 -1.52 -14.18 10.53
C GLY A 174 -1.07 -13.64 9.16
N ALA A 175 -0.86 -12.33 9.04
CA ALA A 175 -0.30 -11.71 7.85
C ALA A 175 1.24 -11.75 7.84
N THR A 176 1.81 -11.76 6.63
CA THR A 176 3.25 -11.58 6.40
C THR A 176 3.48 -10.35 5.54
N ILE A 177 4.31 -9.43 6.03
CA ILE A 177 4.66 -8.20 5.32
C ILE A 177 6.01 -8.39 4.61
N ASN A 178 5.97 -8.38 3.29
CA ASN A 178 7.13 -8.38 2.42
C ASN A 178 7.41 -6.96 1.95
N ILE A 179 8.67 -6.55 2.02
CA ILE A 179 9.10 -5.22 1.63
C ILE A 179 10.12 -5.38 0.51
N GLY A 180 9.70 -4.99 -0.69
CA GLY A 180 10.57 -4.84 -1.86
C GLY A 180 11.16 -3.44 -1.94
N SER A 181 12.22 -3.28 -2.72
CA SER A 181 12.79 -1.96 -3.01
C SER A 181 13.66 -2.00 -4.25
N ALA A 182 13.54 -0.98 -5.10
CA ALA A 182 14.57 -0.60 -6.07
C ALA A 182 15.41 0.60 -5.59
N PHE A 183 15.06 1.16 -4.43
CA PHE A 183 15.82 2.23 -3.79
C PHE A 183 17.14 1.70 -3.25
N SER A 184 18.25 2.34 -3.61
CA SER A 184 19.60 2.04 -3.14
C SER A 184 20.20 3.15 -2.26
N GLY A 185 19.50 4.28 -2.11
CA GLY A 185 19.96 5.46 -1.38
C GLY A 185 19.78 5.39 0.13
N PHE A 186 19.74 4.20 0.71
CA PHE A 186 19.56 4.03 2.15
C PHE A 186 20.71 4.67 2.93
N ALA A 187 20.37 5.34 4.02
CA ALA A 187 21.30 5.91 4.98
C ALA A 187 21.04 5.37 6.39
N ALA A 188 22.07 5.43 7.24
CA ALA A 188 21.89 5.15 8.65
C ALA A 188 20.87 6.13 9.25
N ASN A 189 19.97 5.61 10.07
CA ASN A 189 18.83 6.28 10.71
C ASN A 189 17.65 6.60 9.77
N ASP A 190 17.65 6.14 8.52
CA ASP A 190 16.41 6.13 7.73
C ASP A 190 15.33 5.37 8.48
N THR A 191 14.12 5.95 8.49
CA THR A 191 12.97 5.42 9.23
C THR A 191 11.78 5.28 8.28
N PHE A 192 11.19 4.09 8.28
CA PHE A 192 10.05 3.73 7.45
C PHE A 192 8.90 3.34 8.36
N ASP A 193 7.90 4.21 8.43
CA ASP A 193 6.72 4.04 9.26
C ASP A 193 5.53 3.56 8.42
N PHE A 194 5.30 2.26 8.45
CA PHE A 194 4.32 1.60 7.59
C PHE A 194 2.89 1.77 8.08
N THR A 195 2.68 2.16 9.33
CA THR A 195 1.34 2.26 9.91
C THR A 195 1.18 3.42 10.88
N SER A 196 0.13 4.21 10.75
CA SER A 196 -0.26 5.13 11.83
C SER A 196 -1.25 4.43 12.77
N GLY A 197 -0.93 4.27 14.06
CA GLY A 197 -1.85 3.73 15.06
C GLY A 197 -1.32 2.48 15.76
N SER A 198 -2.23 1.68 16.31
CA SER A 198 -1.86 0.41 16.94
C SER A 198 -1.54 -0.66 15.89
N PHE A 199 -0.39 -1.32 16.04
CA PHE A 199 0.13 -2.32 15.12
C PHE A 199 0.36 -3.62 15.89
N THR A 200 -0.21 -4.73 15.42
CA THR A 200 -0.06 -6.04 16.08
C THR A 200 -0.12 -7.21 15.10
N GLY A 201 0.51 -8.32 15.48
CA GLY A 201 0.29 -9.62 14.85
C GLY A 201 1.02 -9.90 13.53
N ALA A 202 1.64 -8.89 12.91
CA ALA A 202 2.37 -9.08 11.67
C ALA A 202 3.63 -9.93 11.85
N THR A 203 3.93 -10.76 10.87
CA THR A 203 5.26 -11.32 10.67
C THR A 203 6.00 -10.54 9.60
N LEU A 204 7.29 -10.31 9.80
CA LEU A 204 8.12 -9.70 8.77
C LEU A 204 8.65 -10.80 7.83
N GLY A 205 8.38 -10.65 6.55
CA GLY A 205 8.83 -11.54 5.49
C GLY A 205 10.17 -11.10 4.92
N THR A 206 10.24 -10.92 3.60
CA THR A 206 11.46 -10.46 2.93
C THR A 206 11.70 -8.97 3.15
N LEU A 207 12.98 -8.61 3.28
CA LEU A 207 13.44 -7.23 3.30
C LEU A 207 14.42 -6.98 2.15
N PRO A 208 14.52 -5.75 1.63
CA PRO A 208 15.50 -5.42 0.61
C PRO A 208 16.92 -5.57 1.16
N THR A 209 17.85 -6.00 0.30
CA THR A 209 19.27 -6.02 0.68
C THR A 209 19.79 -4.58 0.78
N LEU A 210 20.46 -4.27 1.90
CA LEU A 210 21.14 -3.01 2.10
C LEU A 210 22.63 -3.12 1.71
N THR A 211 23.22 -2.01 1.26
CA THR A 211 24.65 -1.93 0.92
C THR A 211 25.45 -1.22 2.02
N ASN A 212 26.78 -1.15 1.87
CA ASN A 212 27.66 -0.32 2.70
C ASN A 212 27.67 -0.64 4.21
N GLY A 213 27.44 -1.91 4.58
CA GLY A 213 27.43 -2.32 6.00
C GLY A 213 26.22 -1.80 6.77
N LEU A 214 25.15 -1.41 6.07
CA LEU A 214 23.87 -1.08 6.68
C LEU A 214 23.08 -2.36 6.99
N THR A 215 22.27 -2.30 8.04
CA THR A 215 21.40 -3.38 8.48
C THR A 215 20.02 -2.86 8.83
N TRP A 216 19.00 -3.67 8.58
CA TRP A 216 17.65 -3.37 9.06
C TRP A 216 17.57 -3.61 10.57
N ASN A 217 17.09 -2.61 11.29
CA ASN A 217 16.65 -2.75 12.66
C ASN A 217 15.12 -2.92 12.66
N THR A 218 14.70 -4.13 13.04
CA THR A 218 13.31 -4.59 13.01
C THR A 218 12.64 -4.57 14.38
N THR A 219 13.33 -4.12 15.43
CA THR A 219 12.82 -4.18 16.81
C THR A 219 11.52 -3.39 16.99
N GLY A 220 11.37 -2.25 16.30
CA GLY A 220 10.15 -1.44 16.34
C GLY A 220 9.01 -1.99 15.49
N PHE A 221 9.28 -2.92 14.57
CA PHE A 221 8.31 -3.34 13.57
C PHE A 221 7.08 -3.99 14.21
N LEU A 222 7.31 -4.96 15.10
CA LEU A 222 6.24 -5.76 15.68
C LEU A 222 5.30 -5.00 16.63
N THR A 223 5.70 -3.81 17.06
CA THR A 223 4.94 -3.01 18.06
C THR A 223 4.44 -1.69 17.51
N THR A 224 5.14 -1.09 16.55
CA THR A 224 4.83 0.24 16.03
C THR A 224 4.73 0.28 14.51
N GLY A 225 5.02 -0.83 13.81
CA GLY A 225 5.07 -0.84 12.35
C GLY A 225 6.24 -0.06 11.77
N ILE A 226 7.25 0.29 12.59
CA ILE A 226 8.41 1.09 12.17
C ILE A 226 9.61 0.19 11.88
N LEU A 227 10.22 0.36 10.70
CA LEU A 227 11.56 -0.15 10.39
C LEU A 227 12.56 0.99 10.37
N THR A 228 13.76 0.71 10.84
CA THR A 228 14.88 1.66 10.75
C THR A 228 16.09 1.02 10.11
N VAL A 229 16.93 1.83 9.47
CA VAL A 229 18.23 1.41 8.97
C VAL A 229 19.30 1.81 9.98
N THR A 230 20.19 0.90 10.32
CA THR A 230 21.32 1.15 11.20
C THR A 230 22.64 0.85 10.50
N SER A 231 23.72 1.49 10.94
CA SER A 231 25.06 1.08 10.53
C SER A 231 25.49 -0.10 11.40
N ALA A 232 25.88 -1.23 10.78
CA ALA A 232 26.52 -2.33 11.48
C ALA A 232 28.00 -2.05 11.80
N ILE A 233 28.59 -1.02 11.15
CA ILE A 233 29.98 -0.62 11.37
C ILE A 233 30.00 0.47 12.45
N PRO A 234 30.75 0.27 13.57
CA PRO A 234 30.94 1.31 14.56
C PRO A 234 31.51 2.57 13.91
N GLU A 235 30.95 3.73 14.24
CA GLU A 235 31.39 4.99 13.68
C GLU A 235 32.91 5.20 13.90
N PRO A 236 33.62 5.93 13.03
CA PRO A 236 35.05 6.21 13.21
C PRO A 236 35.37 6.81 14.59
N SER A 237 34.45 7.60 15.14
CA SER A 237 34.50 8.14 16.51
C SER A 237 34.52 7.05 17.59
N THR A 238 33.80 5.96 17.39
CA THR A 238 33.77 4.79 18.29
C THR A 238 35.13 4.10 18.32
N TRP A 239 35.73 3.91 17.14
CA TRP A 239 37.09 3.38 17.05
C TRP A 239 38.10 4.32 17.69
N ALA A 240 38.02 5.63 17.41
CA ALA A 240 38.88 6.63 18.03
C ALA A 240 38.75 6.65 19.56
N ALA A 241 37.54 6.49 20.10
CA ALA A 241 37.30 6.41 21.54
C ALA A 241 37.92 5.13 22.14
N LEU A 242 37.74 3.97 21.49
CA LEU A 242 38.34 2.71 21.93
C LEU A 242 39.87 2.79 21.91
N PHE A 243 40.47 3.35 20.86
CA PHE A 243 41.91 3.59 20.79
C PHE A 243 42.36 4.62 21.82
N GLY A 244 41.59 5.68 22.06
CA GLY A 244 41.85 6.70 23.07
C GLY A 244 41.89 6.11 24.49
N VAL A 245 40.88 5.31 24.86
CA VAL A 245 40.83 4.63 26.16
C VAL A 245 41.98 3.63 26.30
N SER A 246 42.30 2.89 25.23
CA SER A 246 43.42 1.95 25.22
C SER A 246 44.77 2.67 25.42
N ALA A 247 44.97 3.80 24.76
CA ALA A 247 46.17 4.62 24.89
C ALA A 247 46.31 5.20 26.31
N LEU A 248 45.21 5.68 26.91
CA LEU A 248 45.18 6.15 28.30
C LEU A 248 45.51 5.03 29.29
N GLY A 249 44.93 3.84 29.10
CA GLY A 249 45.23 2.66 29.92
C GLY A 249 46.70 2.26 29.85
N PHE A 250 47.28 2.27 28.65
CA PHE A 250 48.71 2.00 28.45
C PHE A 250 49.61 3.04 29.13
N ALA A 251 49.30 4.33 28.98
CA ALA A 251 50.05 5.42 29.61
C ALA A 251 50.01 5.34 31.15
N ALA A 252 48.84 5.02 31.72
CA ALA A 252 48.68 4.83 33.16
C ALA A 252 49.49 3.61 33.67
N CYS A 253 49.47 2.50 32.91
CA CYS A 253 50.24 1.30 33.24
C CYS A 253 51.76 1.58 33.22
N ARG A 254 52.25 2.32 32.22
CA ARG A 254 53.66 2.73 32.13
C ARG A 254 54.09 3.59 33.31
N ARG A 255 53.29 4.58 33.72
CA ARG A 255 53.61 5.43 34.89
C ARG A 255 53.72 4.62 36.18
N ARG A 256 52.81 3.67 36.42
CA ARG A 256 52.85 2.82 37.62
C ARG A 256 54.09 1.93 37.70
N ARG A 257 54.64 1.51 36.55
CA ARG A 257 55.88 0.72 36.50
C ARG A 257 57.15 1.55 36.75
N GLN A 258 57.10 2.87 36.53
CA GLN A 258 58.24 3.76 36.80
C GLN A 258 58.24 4.31 38.23
N ALA A 259 57.11 4.24 38.93
CA ALA A 259 56.97 4.69 40.32
C ALA A 259 57.21 3.57 41.36
N LYS A 260 57.50 2.35 40.90
CA LYS A 260 58.01 1.24 41.71
C LYS A 260 59.48 1.06 41.40
#